data_AF-A0A9D9VWA0-F1
#
_entry.id   AF-A0A9D9VWA0-F1
#
_cell.length_a   1.000
_cell.length_b   1.000
_cell.length_c   1.000
_cell.angle_alpha   90.00
_cell.angle_beta   90.00
_cell.angle_gamma   90.00
#
_symmetry.space_group_name_H-M   'P 1'
#
loop_
_entity.id
_entity.type
_entity.pdbx_description
1 polymer ?
#
loop_
_entity_poly.entity_id
_entity_poly.type
_entity_poly.pdbx_seq_one_letter_code
_entity_poly.pdbx_strand_id
1 'polypeptide(L)'
;MTDQERICSIALTQIAGIGPVWARNLIQAMGSAVDVFDRRKEVPEVMKGVAGARVVEALNCPQALTRAEAEYEFVVKNHLKCITMGEEEYPSRLRECDDAPIVLYYKGNASLNPPHAVSLVGTRHATDYGKNLCLRFMRDLVEMVPDVLIVSGLAYGIDIHAHRAALEYNLSTIGVLAHGLDRIYPSVHRKTAVDMIARGGLLTEFMSGTTPDRYNFV
;
A
#
# COMPACT_ATOMS: atom_id res chain seq x y z
N MET A 1 5.28 -13.62 -11.24
CA MET A 1 4.42 -12.56 -11.81
C MET A 1 5.16 -11.92 -12.98
N THR A 2 4.49 -11.62 -14.10
CA THR A 2 5.12 -10.94 -15.26
C THR A 2 4.98 -9.42 -15.15
N ASP A 3 5.84 -8.67 -15.85
CA ASP A 3 5.75 -7.19 -15.88
C ASP A 3 4.40 -6.72 -16.44
N GLN A 4 3.90 -7.40 -17.49
CA GLN A 4 2.61 -7.08 -18.08
C GLN A 4 1.45 -7.25 -17.08
N GLU A 5 1.48 -8.28 -16.26
CA GLU A 5 0.46 -8.49 -15.22
C GLU A 5 0.48 -7.39 -14.17
N ARG A 6 1.65 -6.86 -13.83
CA ARG A 6 1.77 -5.68 -12.94
C ARG A 6 1.17 -4.45 -13.59
N ILE A 7 1.56 -4.15 -14.83
CA ILE A 7 1.06 -2.98 -15.58
C ILE A 7 -0.46 -3.04 -15.68
N CYS A 8 -1.03 -4.18 -16.07
CA CYS A 8 -2.48 -4.36 -16.14
C CYS A 8 -3.13 -4.22 -14.76
N SER A 9 -2.53 -4.78 -13.70
CA SER A 9 -3.05 -4.61 -12.33
C SER A 9 -3.07 -3.14 -11.90
N ILE A 10 -2.01 -2.37 -12.20
CA ILE A 10 -1.96 -0.93 -11.94
C ILE A 10 -3.05 -0.22 -12.75
N ALA A 11 -3.20 -0.54 -14.04
CA ALA A 11 -4.21 0.08 -14.90
C ALA A 11 -5.63 -0.13 -14.38
N LEU A 12 -5.95 -1.32 -13.83
CA LEU A 12 -7.26 -1.59 -13.23
C LEU A 12 -7.60 -0.65 -12.08
N THR A 13 -6.62 -0.21 -11.28
CA THR A 13 -6.85 0.76 -10.20
C THR A 13 -7.28 2.15 -10.70
N GLN A 14 -7.06 2.44 -11.98
CA GLN A 14 -7.35 3.74 -12.60
C GLN A 14 -8.70 3.77 -13.32
N ILE A 15 -9.39 2.63 -13.42
CA ILE A 15 -10.64 2.55 -14.16
C ILE A 15 -11.78 3.11 -13.30
N ALA A 16 -12.35 4.23 -13.75
CA ALA A 16 -13.46 4.87 -13.07
C ALA A 16 -14.65 3.90 -12.90
N GLY A 17 -15.16 3.79 -11.68
CA GLY A 17 -16.25 2.88 -11.33
C GLY A 17 -15.82 1.44 -10.99
N ILE A 18 -14.54 1.11 -11.12
CA ILE A 18 -13.97 -0.18 -10.70
C ILE A 18 -13.12 0.05 -9.44
N GLY A 19 -13.75 -0.12 -8.27
CA GLY A 19 -13.03 -0.13 -6.99
C GLY A 19 -12.25 -1.42 -6.73
N PRO A 20 -11.49 -1.51 -5.63
CA PRO A 20 -10.63 -2.67 -5.33
C PRO A 20 -11.40 -3.99 -5.26
N VAL A 21 -12.61 -3.99 -4.69
CA VAL A 21 -13.50 -5.16 -4.63
C VAL A 21 -13.85 -5.67 -6.04
N TRP A 22 -14.24 -4.75 -6.93
CA TRP A 22 -14.59 -5.10 -8.31
C TRP A 22 -13.38 -5.56 -9.11
N ALA A 23 -12.24 -4.88 -8.96
CA ALA A 23 -11.00 -5.26 -9.62
C ALA A 23 -10.56 -6.67 -9.20
N ARG A 24 -10.64 -6.99 -7.90
CA ARG A 24 -10.36 -8.33 -7.37
C ARG A 24 -11.28 -9.39 -7.98
N ASN A 25 -12.59 -9.14 -8.00
CA ASN A 25 -13.55 -10.08 -8.56
C ASN A 25 -13.32 -10.31 -10.07
N LEU A 26 -12.96 -9.26 -10.81
CA LEU A 26 -12.62 -9.35 -12.23
C LEU A 26 -11.38 -10.21 -12.45
N ILE A 27 -10.29 -9.97 -11.70
CA ILE A 27 -9.06 -10.77 -11.79
C ILE A 27 -9.35 -12.23 -11.43
N GLN A 28 -10.11 -12.48 -10.36
CA GLN A 28 -10.46 -13.84 -9.94
C GLN A 28 -11.29 -14.58 -10.99
N ALA A 29 -12.23 -13.89 -11.63
CA ALA A 29 -13.14 -14.51 -12.60
C ALA A 29 -12.48 -14.70 -13.98
N MET A 30 -11.58 -13.80 -14.38
CA MET A 30 -10.88 -13.86 -15.67
C MET A 30 -9.56 -14.63 -15.63
N GLY A 31 -8.96 -14.76 -14.44
CA GLY A 31 -7.71 -15.48 -14.18
C GLY A 31 -6.51 -14.57 -13.93
N SER A 32 -6.44 -13.42 -14.61
CA SER A 32 -5.34 -12.44 -14.49
C SER A 32 -5.80 -11.03 -14.87
N ALA A 33 -5.07 -10.00 -14.47
CA ALA A 33 -5.33 -8.64 -14.90
C ALA A 33 -5.11 -8.46 -16.42
N VAL A 34 -4.14 -9.17 -17.01
CA VAL A 34 -3.96 -9.21 -18.48
C VAL A 34 -5.23 -9.72 -19.16
N ASP A 35 -5.78 -10.85 -18.70
CA ASP A 35 -6.99 -11.43 -19.27
C ASP A 35 -8.21 -10.49 -19.15
N VAL A 36 -8.29 -9.70 -18.08
CA VAL A 36 -9.35 -8.68 -17.92
C VAL A 36 -9.32 -7.67 -19.08
N PHE A 37 -8.15 -7.24 -19.54
CA PHE A 37 -8.03 -6.30 -20.66
C PHE A 37 -8.14 -7.00 -22.03
N ASP A 38 -7.46 -8.13 -22.23
CA ASP A 38 -7.40 -8.83 -23.51
C ASP A 38 -8.77 -9.42 -23.88
N ARG A 39 -9.44 -10.02 -22.90
CA ARG A 39 -10.74 -10.69 -23.05
C ARG A 39 -11.88 -9.86 -22.47
N ARG A 40 -11.72 -8.53 -22.38
CA ARG A 40 -12.73 -7.61 -21.83
C ARG A 40 -14.14 -7.78 -22.41
N LYS A 41 -14.28 -8.22 -23.67
CA LYS A 41 -15.59 -8.47 -24.30
C LYS A 41 -16.36 -9.64 -23.67
N GLU A 42 -15.68 -10.55 -23.00
CA GLU A 42 -16.25 -11.73 -22.32
C GLU A 42 -16.69 -11.39 -20.87
N VAL A 43 -16.30 -10.23 -20.34
CA VAL A 43 -16.64 -9.82 -18.96
C VAL A 43 -18.14 -9.89 -18.65
N PRO A 44 -19.08 -9.49 -19.53
CA PRO A 44 -20.52 -9.59 -19.23
C PRO A 44 -21.03 -11.04 -19.09
N GLU A 45 -20.38 -12.01 -19.75
CA GLU A 45 -20.74 -13.43 -19.69
C GLU A 45 -20.26 -14.05 -18.38
N VAL A 46 -19.07 -13.63 -17.94
CA VAL A 46 -18.40 -14.09 -16.71
C VAL A 46 -19.02 -13.41 -15.47
N MET A 47 -19.26 -12.11 -15.55
CA MET A 47 -19.84 -11.28 -14.50
C MET A 47 -21.33 -11.05 -14.80
N LYS A 48 -22.18 -12.02 -14.44
CA LYS A 48 -23.63 -11.98 -14.69
C LYS A 48 -24.26 -10.66 -14.19
N GLY A 49 -24.82 -9.84 -15.09
CA GLY A 49 -25.68 -8.68 -14.75
C GLY A 49 -25.41 -7.40 -15.56
N VAL A 50 -26.25 -6.36 -15.34
CA VAL A 50 -26.23 -5.05 -16.04
C VAL A 50 -24.91 -4.28 -15.86
N ALA A 51 -24.15 -4.60 -14.80
CA ALA A 51 -22.85 -3.99 -14.53
C ALA A 51 -21.78 -4.42 -15.56
N GLY A 52 -21.90 -5.60 -16.17
CA GLY A 52 -20.89 -6.12 -17.10
C GLY A 52 -20.66 -5.21 -18.31
N ALA A 53 -21.72 -4.72 -18.96
CA ALA A 53 -21.59 -3.86 -20.14
C ALA A 53 -20.91 -2.51 -19.85
N ARG A 54 -21.21 -1.89 -18.70
CA ARG A 54 -20.56 -0.65 -18.25
C ARG A 54 -19.09 -0.86 -17.92
N VAL A 55 -18.75 -2.02 -17.36
CA VAL A 55 -17.36 -2.40 -17.08
C VAL A 55 -16.57 -2.56 -18.38
N VAL A 56 -17.12 -3.19 -19.42
CA VAL A 56 -16.44 -3.31 -20.73
C VAL A 56 -16.12 -1.93 -21.31
N GLU A 57 -17.08 -1.00 -21.24
CA GLU A 57 -16.86 0.37 -21.69
C GLU A 57 -15.76 1.06 -20.88
N ALA A 58 -15.80 0.95 -19.55
CA ALA A 58 -14.79 1.52 -18.67
C ALA A 58 -13.38 0.93 -18.91
N LEU A 59 -13.29 -0.36 -19.24
CA LEU A 59 -12.03 -1.05 -19.57
C LEU A 59 -11.44 -0.59 -20.92
N ASN A 60 -12.22 0.05 -21.81
CA ASN A 60 -11.70 0.69 -23.02
C ASN A 60 -11.08 2.06 -22.70
N CYS A 61 -10.06 2.07 -21.83
CA CYS A 61 -9.36 3.27 -21.38
C CYS A 61 -7.85 3.18 -21.67
N PRO A 62 -7.40 3.51 -22.89
CA PRO A 62 -5.97 3.48 -23.24
C PRO A 62 -5.10 4.33 -22.30
N GLN A 63 -5.65 5.44 -21.80
CA GLN A 63 -4.97 6.35 -20.88
C GLN A 63 -4.60 5.66 -19.56
N ALA A 64 -5.42 4.73 -19.07
CA ALA A 64 -5.13 3.97 -17.86
C ALA A 64 -3.90 3.07 -18.05
N LEU A 65 -3.79 2.39 -19.20
CA LEU A 65 -2.63 1.56 -19.54
C LEU A 65 -1.37 2.42 -19.69
N THR A 66 -1.43 3.52 -20.44
CA THR A 66 -0.28 4.44 -20.59
C THR A 66 0.17 5.00 -19.24
N ARG A 67 -0.76 5.37 -18.35
CA ARG A 67 -0.42 5.84 -17.00
C ARG A 67 0.21 4.73 -16.16
N ALA A 68 -0.27 3.50 -16.29
CA ALA A 68 0.24 2.34 -15.57
C ALA A 68 1.65 1.95 -16.03
N GLU A 69 1.93 2.00 -17.34
CA GLU A 69 3.28 1.82 -17.90
C GLU A 69 4.25 2.84 -17.29
N ALA A 70 3.87 4.13 -17.30
CA ALA A 70 4.68 5.19 -16.70
C ALA A 70 4.88 4.99 -15.17
N GLU A 71 3.88 4.46 -14.46
CA GLU A 71 4.04 4.12 -13.04
C GLU A 71 5.02 2.97 -12.86
N TYR A 72 4.91 1.92 -13.67
CA TYR A 72 5.79 0.77 -13.56
C TYR A 72 7.25 1.15 -13.87
N GLU A 73 7.46 2.00 -14.87
CA GLU A 73 8.77 2.60 -15.15
C GLU A 73 9.30 3.39 -13.93
N PHE A 74 8.44 4.19 -13.29
CA PHE A 74 8.82 4.90 -12.06
C PHE A 74 9.20 3.93 -10.92
N VAL A 75 8.43 2.86 -10.72
CA VAL A 75 8.71 1.82 -9.73
C VAL A 75 10.10 1.19 -9.96
N VAL A 76 10.36 0.75 -11.20
CA VAL A 76 11.64 0.13 -11.58
C VAL A 76 12.80 1.12 -11.40
N LYS A 77 12.65 2.34 -11.92
CA LYS A 77 13.68 3.40 -11.86
C LYS A 77 14.07 3.78 -10.43
N ASN A 78 13.12 3.73 -9.50
CA ASN A 78 13.33 4.13 -8.10
C ASN A 78 13.58 2.94 -7.16
N HIS A 79 13.77 1.74 -7.71
CA HIS A 79 13.97 0.50 -6.96
C HIS A 79 12.87 0.25 -5.92
N LEU A 80 11.62 0.52 -6.31
CA LEU A 80 10.44 0.21 -5.53
C LEU A 80 9.97 -1.21 -5.86
N LYS A 81 9.23 -1.82 -4.96
CA LYS A 81 8.48 -3.04 -5.25
C LYS A 81 7.05 -2.65 -5.59
N CYS A 82 6.55 -3.16 -6.71
CA CYS A 82 5.12 -3.24 -7.00
C CYS A 82 4.69 -4.64 -6.57
N ILE A 83 3.73 -4.75 -5.66
CA ILE A 83 3.27 -6.01 -5.07
C ILE A 83 1.79 -6.15 -5.37
N THR A 84 1.41 -7.22 -6.05
CA THR A 84 0.03 -7.54 -6.43
C THR A 84 -0.56 -8.55 -5.46
N MET A 85 -1.89 -8.55 -5.32
CA MET A 85 -2.62 -9.35 -4.32
C MET A 85 -2.33 -10.87 -4.38
N GLY A 86 -2.00 -11.39 -5.57
CA GLY A 86 -1.69 -12.81 -5.80
C GLY A 86 -0.28 -13.24 -5.39
N GLU A 87 0.57 -12.31 -4.94
CA GLU A 87 1.95 -12.63 -4.54
C GLU A 87 2.07 -13.02 -3.07
N GLU A 88 3.03 -13.88 -2.76
CA GLU A 88 3.35 -14.29 -1.38
C GLU A 88 3.82 -13.13 -0.52
N GLU A 89 4.53 -12.15 -1.12
CA GLU A 89 5.00 -10.95 -0.42
C GLU A 89 3.84 -10.00 -0.04
N TYR A 90 2.67 -10.13 -0.67
CA TYR A 90 1.51 -9.33 -0.31
C TYR A 90 1.09 -9.65 1.14
N PRO A 91 0.81 -8.63 1.99
CA PRO A 91 0.48 -8.85 3.39
C PRO A 91 -0.77 -9.73 3.54
N SER A 92 -0.62 -10.92 4.13
CA SER A 92 -1.68 -11.92 4.24
C SER A 92 -2.87 -11.41 5.04
N ARG A 93 -2.59 -10.71 6.15
CA ARG A 93 -3.62 -10.09 7.01
C ARG A 93 -4.40 -9.01 6.26
N LEU A 94 -3.75 -8.24 5.39
CA LEU A 94 -4.43 -7.24 4.57
C LEU A 94 -5.27 -7.91 3.47
N ARG A 95 -4.82 -9.05 2.93
CA ARG A 95 -5.53 -9.81 1.89
C ARG A 95 -6.93 -10.25 2.35
N GLU A 96 -7.12 -10.44 3.65
CA GLU A 96 -8.40 -10.82 4.27
C GLU A 96 -9.41 -9.66 4.34
N CYS A 97 -9.00 -8.41 4.11
CA CYS A 97 -9.90 -7.27 4.07
C CYS A 97 -10.70 -7.24 2.75
N ASP A 98 -12.00 -6.97 2.85
CA ASP A 98 -12.90 -6.90 1.69
C ASP A 98 -12.43 -5.85 0.66
N ASP A 99 -11.97 -4.70 1.15
CA ASP A 99 -11.51 -3.56 0.37
C ASP A 99 -9.99 -3.54 0.13
N ALA A 100 -9.27 -4.61 0.47
CA ALA A 100 -7.82 -4.68 0.28
C ALA A 100 -7.40 -4.30 -1.16
N PRO A 101 -6.41 -3.41 -1.31
CA PRO A 101 -5.99 -2.92 -2.61
C PRO A 101 -5.34 -4.03 -3.44
N ILE A 102 -5.63 -4.05 -4.74
CA ILE A 102 -5.07 -5.08 -5.64
C ILE A 102 -3.57 -4.89 -5.93
N VAL A 103 -3.05 -3.67 -5.71
CA VAL A 103 -1.65 -3.29 -5.91
C VAL A 103 -1.16 -2.47 -4.73
N LEU A 104 0.05 -2.76 -4.26
CA LEU A 104 0.80 -2.00 -3.26
C LEU A 104 2.17 -1.61 -3.82
N TYR A 105 2.64 -0.43 -3.44
CA TYR A 105 3.99 0.06 -3.70
C TYR A 105 4.77 0.09 -2.40
N TYR A 106 5.94 -0.51 -2.39
CA TYR A 106 6.74 -0.69 -1.19
C TYR A 106 8.20 -0.26 -1.41
N LYS A 107 8.74 0.47 -0.43
CA LYS A 107 10.17 0.82 -0.35
C LYS A 107 10.71 0.43 1.01
N GLY A 108 11.53 -0.61 1.06
CA GLY A 108 12.05 -1.12 2.32
C GLY A 108 12.54 -2.55 2.20
N ASN A 109 12.95 -3.12 3.32
CA ASN A 109 13.49 -4.46 3.44
C ASN A 109 12.82 -5.31 4.51
N ALA A 110 11.98 -4.73 5.38
CA ALA A 110 11.20 -5.51 6.34
C ALA A 110 10.18 -6.39 5.62
N SER A 111 9.91 -7.57 6.19
CA SER A 111 8.84 -8.45 5.73
C SER A 111 7.48 -7.79 5.98
N LEU A 112 6.59 -7.85 4.99
CA LEU A 112 5.17 -7.46 5.15
C LEU A 112 4.34 -8.56 5.83
N ASN A 113 4.91 -9.76 6.01
CA ASN A 113 4.30 -10.90 6.67
C ASN A 113 5.11 -11.34 7.91
N PRO A 114 5.34 -10.44 8.89
CA PRO A 114 6.02 -10.83 10.12
C PRO A 114 5.12 -11.73 10.98
N PRO A 115 5.71 -12.58 11.84
CA PRO A 115 4.95 -13.36 12.82
C PRO A 115 4.17 -12.44 13.77
N HIS A 116 4.79 -11.34 14.21
CA HIS A 116 4.19 -10.37 15.13
C HIS A 116 4.18 -8.97 14.51
N ALA A 117 3.03 -8.30 14.56
CA ALA A 117 2.88 -6.91 14.15
C ALA A 117 1.96 -6.17 15.10
N VAL A 118 2.29 -4.91 15.41
CA VAL A 118 1.46 -4.02 16.23
C VAL A 118 1.27 -2.70 15.49
N SER A 119 0.00 -2.31 15.32
CA SER A 119 -0.34 -0.98 14.83
C SER A 119 -0.42 0.01 16.00
N LEU A 120 0.30 1.13 15.90
CA LEU A 120 0.24 2.22 16.87
C LEU A 120 -0.25 3.48 16.18
N VAL A 121 -1.42 3.96 16.57
CA VAL A 121 -2.05 5.16 16.03
C VAL A 121 -2.49 6.07 17.17
N GLY A 122 -2.69 7.35 16.89
CA GLY A 122 -3.27 8.25 17.88
C GLY A 122 -3.38 9.70 17.42
N THR A 123 -3.49 10.60 18.40
CA THR A 123 -3.67 12.03 18.14
C THR A 123 -2.53 12.63 17.31
N ARG A 124 -2.87 13.55 16.41
CA ARG A 124 -1.90 14.39 15.67
C ARG A 124 -1.22 15.44 16.55
N HIS A 125 -1.75 15.69 17.75
CA HIS A 125 -1.22 16.62 18.74
C HIS A 125 -0.74 15.85 19.98
N ALA A 126 0.39 15.15 19.86
CA ALA A 126 0.95 14.37 20.97
C ALA A 126 1.48 15.28 22.09
N THR A 127 1.04 15.02 23.31
CA THR A 127 1.61 15.59 24.53
C THR A 127 2.92 14.91 24.89
N ASP A 128 3.75 15.50 25.74
CA ASP A 128 4.98 14.86 26.21
C ASP A 128 4.71 13.54 26.95
N TYR A 129 3.55 13.44 27.62
CA TYR A 129 3.09 12.18 28.17
C TYR A 129 2.91 11.11 27.08
N GLY A 130 2.23 11.44 25.98
CA GLY A 130 2.03 10.52 24.85
C GLY A 130 3.35 10.09 24.20
N LYS A 131 4.29 11.03 24.02
CA LYS A 131 5.64 10.73 23.51
C LYS A 131 6.38 9.74 24.40
N ASN A 132 6.38 9.99 25.71
CA ASN A 132 7.01 9.10 26.69
C ASN A 132 6.33 7.73 26.77
N LEU A 133 5.02 7.69 26.55
CA LEU A 133 4.28 6.43 26.48
C LEU A 133 4.75 5.59 25.28
N CYS A 134 4.92 6.18 24.09
CA CYS A 134 5.47 5.47 22.93
C CYS A 134 6.84 4.85 23.23
N LEU A 135 7.74 5.61 23.87
CA LEU A 135 9.07 5.12 24.25
C LEU A 135 9.01 3.96 25.25
N ARG A 136 8.27 4.13 26.36
CA ARG A 136 8.13 3.07 27.37
C ARG A 136 7.48 1.83 26.77
N PHE A 137 6.44 2.00 25.97
CA PHE A 137 5.76 0.89 25.31
C PHE A 137 6.72 0.12 24.38
N MET A 138 7.53 0.82 23.57
CA MET A 138 8.50 0.14 22.70
C MET A 138 9.59 -0.58 23.48
N ARG A 139 10.10 0.03 24.55
CA ARG A 139 11.08 -0.61 25.44
C ARG A 139 10.54 -1.92 26.01
N ASP A 140 9.34 -1.89 26.56
CA ASP A 140 8.77 -3.07 27.21
C ASP A 140 8.38 -4.12 26.15
N LEU A 141 7.92 -3.69 24.98
CA LEU A 141 7.54 -4.58 23.87
C LEU A 141 8.74 -5.30 23.26
N VAL A 142 9.88 -4.63 23.03
CA VAL A 142 11.06 -5.27 22.44
C VAL A 142 11.64 -6.36 23.34
N GLU A 143 11.51 -6.22 24.68
CA GLU A 143 11.93 -7.26 25.63
C GLU A 143 11.06 -8.52 25.54
N MET A 144 9.77 -8.36 25.25
CA MET A 144 8.82 -9.48 25.14
C MET A 144 8.80 -10.11 23.75
N VAL A 145 8.90 -9.30 22.70
CA VAL A 145 8.75 -9.70 21.30
C VAL A 145 9.78 -8.96 20.41
N PRO A 146 11.05 -9.42 20.37
CA PRO A 146 12.13 -8.72 19.67
C PRO A 146 11.95 -8.61 18.16
N ASP A 147 11.13 -9.48 17.56
CA ASP A 147 10.87 -9.57 16.12
C ASP A 147 9.58 -8.86 15.68
N VAL A 148 8.98 -8.05 16.56
CA VAL A 148 7.76 -7.31 16.26
C VAL A 148 7.99 -6.25 15.18
N LEU A 149 7.04 -6.18 14.24
CA LEU A 149 6.93 -5.07 13.29
C LEU A 149 5.98 -3.99 13.83
N ILE A 150 6.46 -2.75 13.88
CA ILE A 150 5.63 -1.59 14.23
C ILE A 150 5.04 -0.96 12.97
N VAL A 151 3.72 -0.84 12.89
CA VAL A 151 3.01 -0.24 11.75
C VAL A 151 2.32 1.06 12.19
N SER A 152 2.44 2.12 11.40
CA SER A 152 1.73 3.39 11.63
C SER A 152 1.69 4.26 10.36
N GLY A 153 1.04 5.43 10.39
CA GLY A 153 0.75 6.27 9.22
C GLY A 153 1.78 7.37 8.89
N LEU A 154 2.91 7.44 9.59
CA LEU A 154 3.91 8.52 9.49
C LEU A 154 3.33 9.95 9.72
N ALA A 155 2.11 10.07 10.25
CA ALA A 155 1.46 11.34 10.52
C ALA A 155 2.11 12.09 11.68
N TYR A 156 1.66 13.34 11.92
CA TYR A 156 2.02 14.08 13.13
C TYR A 156 1.55 13.36 14.40
N GLY A 157 2.17 13.70 15.52
CA GLY A 157 1.77 13.19 16.83
C GLY A 157 2.21 11.75 17.06
N ILE A 158 1.27 10.88 17.47
CA ILE A 158 1.62 9.53 17.94
C ILE A 158 2.33 8.69 16.87
N ASP A 159 1.90 8.76 15.61
CA ASP A 159 2.44 7.95 14.53
C ASP A 159 3.96 8.14 14.34
N ILE A 160 4.40 9.38 14.16
CA ILE A 160 5.84 9.68 14.03
C ILE A 160 6.63 9.32 15.29
N HIS A 161 6.02 9.43 16.47
CA HIS A 161 6.68 9.06 17.73
C HIS A 161 6.76 7.55 17.92
N ALA A 162 5.80 6.78 17.42
CA ALA A 162 5.87 5.32 17.38
C ALA A 162 7.03 4.85 16.48
N HIS A 163 7.16 5.41 15.27
CA HIS A 163 8.28 5.09 14.38
C HIS A 163 9.64 5.46 14.96
N ARG A 164 9.77 6.65 15.57
CA ARG A 164 11.03 7.08 16.20
C ARG A 164 11.41 6.19 17.38
N ALA A 165 10.44 5.82 18.21
CA ALA A 165 10.67 4.89 19.31
C ALA A 165 11.08 3.51 18.81
N ALA A 166 10.42 2.99 17.76
CA ALA A 166 10.79 1.72 17.14
C ALA A 166 12.24 1.73 16.64
N LEU A 167 12.66 2.81 15.96
CA LEU A 167 14.04 2.99 15.51
C LEU A 167 15.04 3.04 16.68
N GLU A 168 14.71 3.77 17.76
CA GLU A 168 15.55 3.87 18.96
C GLU A 168 15.80 2.49 19.60
N TYR A 169 14.77 1.65 19.64
CA TYR A 169 14.84 0.28 20.15
C TYR A 169 15.18 -0.77 19.09
N ASN A 170 15.68 -0.36 17.92
CA ASN A 170 16.13 -1.24 16.85
C ASN A 170 15.05 -2.19 16.27
N LEU A 171 13.77 -1.89 16.47
CA LEU A 171 12.64 -2.63 15.92
C LEU A 171 12.40 -2.28 14.46
N SER A 172 11.86 -3.26 13.71
CA SER A 172 11.40 -3.01 12.34
C SER A 172 10.15 -2.13 12.35
N THR A 173 10.03 -1.21 11.40
CA THR A 173 8.84 -0.37 11.32
C THR A 173 8.43 0.00 9.89
N ILE A 174 7.13 -0.04 9.62
CA ILE A 174 6.54 0.28 8.31
C ILE A 174 5.57 1.45 8.43
N GLY A 175 5.81 2.49 7.64
CA GLY A 175 4.92 3.63 7.47
C GLY A 175 3.94 3.41 6.31
N VAL A 176 2.64 3.43 6.58
CA VAL A 176 1.59 3.36 5.55
C VAL A 176 1.19 4.77 5.12
N LEU A 177 1.41 5.11 3.85
CA LEU A 177 1.29 6.48 3.34
C LEU A 177 0.02 6.69 2.53
N ALA A 178 -0.60 7.86 2.73
CA ALA A 178 -1.78 8.33 2.01
C ALA A 178 -1.45 9.06 0.68
N HIS A 179 -0.27 8.81 0.12
CA HIS A 179 0.24 9.43 -1.10
C HIS A 179 1.32 8.56 -1.74
N GLY A 180 1.67 8.87 -2.99
CA GLY A 180 2.71 8.15 -3.73
C GLY A 180 4.13 8.29 -3.13
N LEU A 181 5.00 7.35 -3.49
CA LEU A 181 6.39 7.29 -3.02
C LEU A 181 7.34 8.29 -3.71
N ASP A 182 6.82 9.20 -4.53
CA ASP A 182 7.57 10.34 -5.10
C ASP A 182 7.87 11.45 -4.08
N ARG A 183 7.19 11.42 -2.92
CA ARG A 183 7.33 12.42 -1.85
C ARG A 183 7.18 11.80 -0.47
N ILE A 184 7.56 12.56 0.54
CA ILE A 184 7.24 12.26 1.94
C ILE A 184 6.40 13.41 2.48
N TYR A 185 5.21 13.10 3.00
CA TYR A 185 4.36 14.03 3.69
C TYR A 185 4.01 13.51 5.10
N PRO A 186 4.14 14.35 6.14
CA PRO A 186 4.67 15.71 6.10
C PRO A 186 6.19 15.74 5.87
N SER A 187 6.68 16.78 5.18
CA SER A 187 8.08 16.88 4.75
C SER A 187 9.10 16.85 5.90
N VAL A 188 8.69 17.35 7.07
CA VAL A 188 9.49 17.35 8.31
C VAL A 188 9.80 15.93 8.82
N HIS A 189 9.06 14.91 8.39
CA HIS A 189 9.31 13.51 8.76
C HIS A 189 10.24 12.78 7.79
N ARG A 190 10.73 13.44 6.74
CA ARG A 190 11.60 12.84 5.72
C ARG A 190 12.82 12.15 6.31
N LYS A 191 13.49 12.75 7.31
CA LYS A 191 14.66 12.13 7.94
C LYS A 191 14.30 10.78 8.57
N THR A 192 13.26 10.76 9.39
CA THR A 192 12.77 9.52 10.01
C THR A 192 12.34 8.50 8.96
N ALA A 193 11.63 8.91 7.90
CA ALA A 193 11.23 8.02 6.82
C ALA A 193 12.43 7.37 6.11
N VAL A 194 13.53 8.11 5.92
CA VAL A 194 14.78 7.56 5.36
C VAL A 194 15.41 6.56 6.33
N ASP A 195 15.48 6.89 7.62
CA ASP A 195 16.02 5.99 8.64
C ASP A 195 15.22 4.68 8.73
N MET A 196 13.89 4.75 8.58
CA MET A 196 12.99 3.58 8.55
C MET A 196 13.31 2.60 7.41
N ILE A 197 13.72 3.07 6.23
CA ILE A 197 13.96 2.20 5.06
C ILE A 197 15.07 1.17 5.32
N ALA A 198 16.04 1.48 6.20
CA ALA A 198 17.17 0.59 6.46
C ALA A 198 16.78 -0.72 7.17
N ARG A 199 15.67 -0.74 7.93
CA ARG A 199 15.21 -1.87 8.75
C ARG A 199 13.70 -2.06 8.72
N GLY A 200 13.05 -1.47 7.76
CA GLY A 200 11.63 -1.19 7.78
C GLY A 200 11.18 -0.89 6.37
N GLY A 201 10.22 0.01 6.25
CA GLY A 201 9.87 0.53 4.95
C GLY A 201 8.71 1.52 4.93
N LEU A 202 8.35 1.90 3.72
CA LEU A 202 7.23 2.76 3.40
C LEU A 202 6.34 2.00 2.43
N LEU A 203 5.05 1.91 2.75
CA LEU A 203 4.04 1.18 1.99
C LEU A 203 2.93 2.13 1.58
N THR A 204 2.42 2.01 0.35
CA THR A 204 1.26 2.78 -0.10
C THR A 204 0.50 2.05 -1.20
N GLU A 205 -0.79 2.30 -1.34
CA GLU A 205 -1.58 1.89 -2.52
C GLU A 205 -1.61 2.97 -3.61
N PHE A 206 -1.11 4.17 -3.32
CA PHE A 206 -1.21 5.32 -4.20
C PHE A 206 -0.04 5.40 -5.18
N MET A 207 -0.35 5.66 -6.45
CA MET A 207 0.65 5.87 -7.50
C MET A 207 1.43 7.18 -7.29
N SER A 208 2.59 7.28 -7.93
CA SER A 208 3.36 8.51 -7.98
C SER A 208 2.53 9.71 -8.48
N GLY A 209 2.80 10.88 -7.92
CA GLY A 209 2.07 12.11 -8.25
C GLY A 209 0.70 12.25 -7.57
N THR A 210 0.25 11.25 -6.81
CA THR A 210 -0.96 11.38 -5.98
C THR A 210 -0.73 12.39 -4.86
N THR A 211 -1.61 13.40 -4.78
CA THR A 211 -1.59 14.42 -3.73
C THR A 211 -2.06 13.86 -2.40
N PRO A 212 -1.48 14.30 -1.25
CA PRO A 212 -1.93 13.89 0.07
C PRO A 212 -3.22 14.66 0.43
N ASP A 213 -4.33 14.27 -0.20
CA ASP A 213 -5.63 14.89 0.02
C ASP A 213 -6.29 14.37 1.28
N ARG A 214 -7.16 15.20 1.89
CA ARG A 214 -7.83 14.88 3.16
C ARG A 214 -8.57 13.54 3.12
N TYR A 215 -9.14 13.19 1.96
CA TYR A 215 -9.91 11.96 1.74
C TYR A 215 -9.03 10.70 1.71
N ASN A 216 -7.72 10.82 1.49
CA ASN A 216 -6.80 9.70 1.51
C ASN A 216 -6.40 9.31 2.96
N PHE A 217 -6.72 10.16 3.94
CA PHE A 217 -6.56 9.87 5.36
C PHE A 217 -7.94 9.44 5.90
N VAL A 218 -8.07 8.16 6.22
CA VAL A 218 -9.29 7.59 6.84
C VAL A 218 -9.29 7.83 8.34
#